data_AF-A0AAI9UE22-F1
#
_entry.id   AF-A0AAI9UE22-F1
#
_cell.length_a   1.000
_cell.length_b   1.000
_cell.length_c   1.000
_cell.angle_alpha   90.00
_cell.angle_beta   90.00
_cell.angle_gamma   90.00
#
_symmetry.space_group_name_H-M   'P 1'
#
loop_
_entity.id
_entity.type
_entity.pdbx_description
1 polymer ?
#
loop_
_entity_poly.entity_id
_entity_poly.type
_entity_poly.pdbx_seq_one_letter_code
_entity_poly.pdbx_strand_id
1 'polypeptide(L)'
;MGSETKKKASTEDRKRRSDTNPPKTLRERFLHSLPYYTGPYGVGFLEIEAPVRQPRTFSELRRHNVPLLRLDTVLFAVYYPCSVKTQTDDHAAPDHHHDQQQHFHHGKKNGEKAGGTKKPKLSRVGWLPRPRVLTCKGYAKEFSIPHLPVTAYIAATSMFTKLPALRNAKLAEHWPEEMLGDEGPTGQTARNEESSSRKKPKFPVIIFSHGLGGSRMSYSSICGELASYGFIVVAIEHRDGSGARTYVNLPEHREVSDSESSLETVNAKKIKNKKNGKDSGQHYCVDYLFPKNNEQDTAPNNEQGVDMQLRAAQIEMRMTEIQEAFRILGYIDSGRGHEVAAMNLRKKGNVASSSKGLTGIVWDDWQDRMFLDNVTIMGHSFGGATTVEALRTESLSWVGQGIILDAWGPATPRAGENPSHRVKKPLLSIGSEAFMHWQENFDRLVDVCNEARGENALTWMMTIRGSTHLSQTDFAVLYSTWTDLFMKTLVNPLRAIYLTISPSLEFLKITLPPEQTKYNTWVDEEILKTTEPPTEPLAVVTHDHRPDDQWIAVRLKVDNEATLRIKRWFRHKNRVLMGKGDGSGMPSGLISWEKGNEVWMHVSPDPESVEEQMQRNERTTSRNAA
;
A
#
# COMPACT_ATOMS: atom_id res chain seq x y z
N MET A 1 -23.34 4.85 35.50
CA MET A 1 -21.97 5.10 35.98
C MET A 1 -21.23 3.78 35.99
N GLY A 2 -20.38 3.53 35.00
CA GLY A 2 -19.41 2.44 34.97
C GLY A 2 -18.17 3.00 34.32
N SER A 3 -17.13 3.27 35.11
CA SER A 3 -15.89 3.84 34.59
C SER A 3 -15.12 2.74 33.87
N GLU A 4 -15.12 2.76 32.53
CA GLU A 4 -14.16 1.99 31.76
C GLU A 4 -12.75 2.53 32.04
N THR A 5 -12.02 1.77 32.85
CA THR A 5 -10.58 1.87 32.99
C THR A 5 -9.97 1.58 31.62
N LYS A 6 -9.52 2.63 30.92
CA LYS A 6 -8.59 2.50 29.79
C LYS A 6 -7.41 1.66 30.26
N LYS A 7 -7.34 0.38 29.88
CA LYS A 7 -6.16 -0.46 30.08
C LYS A 7 -4.97 0.30 29.46
N LYS A 8 -4.02 0.74 30.30
CA LYS A 8 -2.70 1.17 29.83
C LYS A 8 -2.14 0.00 29.03
N ALA A 9 -1.62 0.25 27.82
CA ALA A 9 -0.89 -0.76 27.05
C ALA A 9 0.11 -1.47 27.97
N SER A 10 0.12 -2.81 27.93
CA SER A 10 0.95 -3.62 28.82
C SER A 10 2.44 -3.24 28.64
N THR A 11 3.26 -3.53 29.65
CA THR A 11 4.72 -3.30 29.56
C THR A 11 5.32 -4.06 28.36
N GLU A 12 4.73 -5.22 28.04
CA GLU A 12 5.09 -6.06 26.88
C GLU A 12 4.69 -5.40 25.54
N ASP A 13 3.48 -4.82 25.42
CA ASP A 13 3.08 -4.08 24.21
C ASP A 13 3.99 -2.89 23.91
N ARG A 14 4.44 -2.20 24.97
CA ARG A 14 5.36 -1.06 24.84
C ARG A 14 6.75 -1.50 24.40
N LYS A 15 7.24 -2.63 24.92
CA LYS A 15 8.52 -3.24 24.54
C LYS A 15 8.47 -3.78 23.10
N ARG A 16 7.40 -4.49 22.72
CA ARG A 16 7.15 -4.95 21.34
C ARG A 16 7.18 -3.79 20.35
N ARG A 17 6.46 -2.70 20.65
CA ARG A 17 6.43 -1.51 19.79
C ARG A 17 7.78 -0.80 19.71
N SER A 18 8.64 -0.86 20.73
CA SER A 18 10.00 -0.32 20.62
C SER A 18 10.92 -1.19 19.78
N ASP A 19 10.66 -2.50 19.74
CA ASP A 19 11.50 -3.48 19.07
C ASP A 19 11.19 -3.59 17.57
N THR A 20 9.94 -3.38 17.15
CA THR A 20 9.54 -3.45 15.73
C THR A 20 9.57 -2.09 15.02
N ASN A 21 9.43 -0.98 15.75
CA ASN A 21 9.28 0.33 15.14
C ASN A 21 10.60 1.12 15.05
N PRO A 22 11.00 1.54 13.84
CA PRO A 22 12.18 2.36 13.67
C PRO A 22 11.97 3.76 14.27
N PRO A 23 12.98 4.34 14.95
CA PRO A 23 12.80 5.60 15.68
C PRO A 23 12.46 6.78 14.75
N LYS A 24 11.44 7.56 15.12
CA LYS A 24 11.11 8.86 14.50
C LYS A 24 12.30 9.83 14.59
N THR A 25 12.57 10.53 13.49
CA THR A 25 13.56 11.62 13.46
C THR A 25 13.06 12.80 14.30
N LEU A 26 13.98 13.69 14.69
CA LEU A 26 13.60 14.92 15.40
C LEU A 26 12.56 15.72 14.62
N ARG A 27 12.70 15.81 13.29
CA ARG A 27 11.76 16.53 12.41
C ARG A 27 10.34 15.96 12.48
N GLU A 28 10.20 14.65 12.47
CA GLU A 28 8.90 13.96 12.55
C GLU A 28 8.22 14.10 13.92
N ARG A 29 8.91 14.61 14.94
CA ARG A 29 8.31 14.94 16.23
C ARG A 29 7.62 16.31 16.23
N PHE A 30 7.96 17.18 15.27
CA PHE A 30 7.43 18.56 15.19
C PHE A 30 6.67 18.84 13.89
N LEU A 31 6.88 18.05 12.83
CA LEU A 31 6.23 18.15 11.53
C LEU A 31 5.46 16.86 11.19
N HIS A 32 4.93 16.77 9.97
CA HIS A 32 4.15 15.63 9.53
C HIS A 32 4.91 14.31 9.67
N SER A 33 4.25 13.32 10.27
CA SER A 33 4.75 11.96 10.43
C SER A 33 3.66 10.96 10.12
N LEU A 34 4.06 9.79 9.63
CA LEU A 34 3.16 8.66 9.44
C LEU A 34 3.03 7.89 10.78
N PRO A 35 1.88 7.20 11.00
CA PRO A 35 1.71 6.31 12.14
C PRO A 35 2.70 5.14 12.03
N TYR A 36 3.00 4.52 13.17
CA TYR A 36 3.66 3.21 13.15
C TYR A 36 2.66 2.13 12.76
N TYR A 37 3.19 1.03 12.22
CA TYR A 37 2.39 -0.13 11.90
C TYR A 37 2.07 -0.94 13.18
N THR A 38 0.92 -1.61 13.20
CA THR A 38 0.41 -2.26 14.41
C THR A 38 0.57 -3.77 14.42
N GLY A 39 0.85 -4.39 13.27
CA GLY A 39 1.13 -5.82 13.18
C GLY A 39 2.41 -6.27 13.92
N PRO A 40 2.60 -7.59 14.09
CA PRO A 40 3.74 -8.14 14.82
C PRO A 40 5.10 -7.96 14.15
N TYR A 41 5.15 -7.84 12.82
CA TYR A 41 6.42 -7.74 12.11
C TYR A 41 6.87 -6.30 12.00
N GLY A 42 8.20 -6.09 12.04
CA GLY A 42 8.76 -4.86 11.47
C GLY A 42 8.56 -4.86 9.95
N VAL A 43 8.62 -3.69 9.32
CA VAL A 43 8.41 -3.56 7.88
C VAL A 43 9.70 -3.18 7.16
N GLY A 44 10.13 -4.05 6.25
CA GLY A 44 11.18 -3.82 5.29
C GLY A 44 10.66 -3.09 4.04
N PHE A 45 11.57 -2.46 3.31
CA PHE A 45 11.24 -1.76 2.06
C PHE A 45 12.38 -1.86 1.04
N LEU A 46 12.05 -2.20 -0.21
CA LEU A 46 12.97 -2.16 -1.35
C LEU A 46 12.27 -1.65 -2.62
N GLU A 47 13.06 -1.26 -3.63
CA GLU A 47 12.56 -0.70 -4.91
C GLU A 47 13.25 -1.41 -6.07
N ILE A 48 12.46 -1.89 -7.03
CA ILE A 48 12.94 -2.59 -8.23
C ILE A 48 12.40 -1.87 -9.46
N GLU A 49 13.30 -1.45 -10.35
CA GLU A 49 12.98 -1.02 -11.71
C GLU A 49 13.70 -1.97 -12.66
N ALA A 50 12.96 -2.72 -13.47
CA ALA A 50 13.51 -3.71 -14.37
C ALA A 50 12.98 -3.49 -15.80
N PRO A 51 13.80 -3.74 -16.84
CA PRO A 51 13.32 -3.74 -18.22
C PRO A 51 12.18 -4.75 -18.41
N VAL A 52 11.14 -4.35 -19.15
CA VAL A 52 10.08 -5.29 -19.54
C VAL A 52 10.55 -6.19 -20.69
N ARG A 53 9.98 -7.39 -20.80
CA ARG A 53 10.35 -8.34 -21.88
C ARG A 53 10.08 -7.81 -23.29
N GLN A 54 8.97 -7.10 -23.45
CA GLN A 54 8.52 -6.56 -24.74
C GLN A 54 8.22 -5.07 -24.61
N PRO A 55 9.25 -4.21 -24.70
CA PRO A 55 9.04 -2.77 -24.69
C PRO A 55 8.19 -2.34 -25.88
N ARG A 56 7.09 -1.64 -25.63
CA ARG A 56 6.10 -1.27 -26.67
C ARG A 56 5.26 -0.07 -26.28
N THR A 57 4.54 0.46 -27.25
CA THR A 57 3.47 1.43 -27.03
C THR A 57 2.13 0.74 -26.86
N PHE A 58 1.23 1.36 -26.11
CA PHE A 58 -0.14 0.90 -25.89
C PHE A 58 -1.09 1.88 -26.57
N SER A 59 -2.08 1.36 -27.29
CA SER A 59 -3.01 2.12 -28.16
C SER A 59 -2.36 2.94 -29.28
N GLU A 60 -3.20 3.44 -30.19
CA GLU A 60 -2.82 4.40 -31.24
C GLU A 60 -2.85 5.86 -30.76
N LEU A 61 -3.03 6.10 -29.45
CA LEU A 61 -3.14 7.45 -28.90
C LEU A 61 -1.82 8.21 -29.02
N ARG A 62 -1.87 9.33 -29.74
CA ARG A 62 -0.73 10.20 -30.03
C ARG A 62 -1.02 11.65 -29.67
N ARG A 63 0.01 12.40 -29.28
CA ARG A 63 -0.03 13.85 -29.13
C ARG A 63 1.18 14.45 -29.84
N HIS A 64 0.92 15.32 -30.83
CA HIS A 64 1.94 15.83 -31.74
C HIS A 64 2.76 14.70 -32.39
N ASN A 65 2.08 13.67 -32.91
CA ASN A 65 2.64 12.43 -33.48
C ASN A 65 3.45 11.52 -32.53
N VAL A 66 3.59 11.90 -31.25
CA VAL A 66 4.29 11.10 -30.24
C VAL A 66 3.30 10.16 -29.54
N PRO A 67 3.57 8.84 -29.48
CA PRO A 67 2.79 7.89 -28.69
C PRO A 67 2.72 8.31 -27.22
N LEU A 68 1.52 8.24 -26.63
CA LEU A 68 1.28 8.70 -25.25
C LEU A 68 1.61 7.65 -24.19
N LEU A 69 1.37 6.38 -24.49
CA LEU A 69 1.49 5.28 -23.53
C LEU A 69 2.59 4.35 -24.00
N ARG A 70 3.72 4.36 -23.30
CA ARG A 70 4.91 3.58 -23.65
C ARG A 70 5.48 2.93 -22.41
N LEU A 71 5.75 1.62 -22.52
CA LEU A 71 6.33 0.82 -21.46
C LEU A 71 7.71 0.29 -21.87
N ASP A 72 8.77 0.75 -21.20
CA ASP A 72 10.13 0.19 -21.33
C ASP A 72 10.59 -0.57 -20.08
N THR A 73 10.08 -0.16 -18.91
CA THR A 73 10.45 -0.74 -17.61
C THR A 73 9.25 -0.83 -16.70
N VAL A 74 9.19 -1.85 -15.86
CA VAL A 74 8.30 -1.92 -14.71
C VAL A 74 9.02 -1.36 -13.48
N LEU A 75 8.34 -0.55 -12.66
CA LEU A 75 8.82 -0.10 -11.35
C LEU A 75 7.80 -0.43 -10.28
N PHE A 76 8.28 -0.98 -9.17
CA PHE A 76 7.48 -1.19 -7.98
C PHE A 76 8.30 -1.05 -6.70
N ALA A 77 7.60 -0.81 -5.59
CA ALA A 77 8.13 -0.91 -4.25
C ALA A 77 7.60 -2.18 -3.59
N VAL A 78 8.42 -2.83 -2.76
CA VAL A 78 8.01 -3.99 -1.98
C VAL A 78 8.08 -3.62 -0.50
N TYR A 79 6.93 -3.67 0.17
CA TYR A 79 6.80 -3.63 1.63
C TYR A 79 6.70 -5.08 2.11
N TYR A 80 7.51 -5.47 3.08
CA TYR A 80 7.60 -6.88 3.46
C TYR A 80 7.87 -7.06 4.96
N PRO A 81 7.51 -8.20 5.55
CA PRO A 81 7.79 -8.49 6.95
C PRO A 81 9.30 -8.62 7.16
N CYS A 82 9.89 -7.88 8.10
CA CYS A 82 11.32 -7.94 8.38
C CYS A 82 11.60 -8.27 9.85
N SER A 83 12.67 -9.01 10.09
CA SER A 83 13.18 -9.19 11.46
C SER A 83 13.90 -7.93 11.91
N VAL A 84 13.46 -7.34 13.03
CA VAL A 84 14.14 -6.21 13.65
C VAL A 84 15.08 -6.67 14.77
N LYS A 85 14.96 -7.93 15.21
CA LYS A 85 15.86 -8.54 16.20
C LYS A 85 17.22 -8.86 15.58
N THR A 86 18.26 -8.30 16.17
CA THR A 86 19.61 -8.85 16.07
C THR A 86 19.67 -10.10 16.93
N GLN A 87 19.98 -11.27 16.36
CA GLN A 87 20.53 -12.39 17.13
C GLN A 87 21.77 -11.89 17.89
N THR A 88 21.58 -11.54 19.16
CA THR A 88 22.55 -11.48 20.25
C THR A 88 21.74 -10.96 21.44
N ASP A 89 21.20 -11.87 22.24
CA ASP A 89 20.97 -11.68 23.68
C ASP A 89 20.68 -13.04 24.35
N ASP A 90 20.20 -14.04 23.61
CA ASP A 90 20.01 -15.40 24.14
C ASP A 90 20.96 -16.38 23.44
N HIS A 91 22.06 -16.72 24.11
CA HIS A 91 22.83 -17.97 24.08
C HIS A 91 24.22 -17.73 24.70
N ALA A 92 24.26 -17.33 25.97
CA ALA A 92 25.40 -17.70 26.81
C ALA A 92 25.14 -19.13 27.30
N ALA A 93 25.74 -20.12 26.65
CA ALA A 93 25.84 -21.46 27.21
C ALA A 93 26.67 -21.40 28.51
N PRO A 94 26.33 -22.15 29.56
CA PRO A 94 27.12 -22.19 30.78
C PRO A 94 28.30 -23.17 30.59
N ASP A 95 29.50 -22.64 30.36
CA ASP A 95 30.71 -23.47 30.41
C ASP A 95 31.18 -23.62 31.87
N HIS A 96 30.91 -24.81 32.41
CA HIS A 96 31.68 -25.40 33.49
C HIS A 96 32.99 -25.99 32.92
N HIS A 97 34.15 -25.51 33.39
CA HIS A 97 35.22 -26.31 34.03
C HIS A 97 36.63 -25.68 33.96
N HIS A 98 37.23 -25.62 35.15
CA HIS A 98 38.63 -25.80 35.54
C HIS A 98 39.77 -24.84 35.12
N ASP A 99 40.26 -24.17 36.17
CA ASP A 99 41.66 -23.90 36.52
C ASP A 99 42.75 -24.67 35.76
N GLN A 100 43.72 -23.92 35.22
CA GLN A 100 45.11 -24.04 35.67
C GLN A 100 45.97 -22.82 35.27
N GLN A 101 46.78 -22.39 36.23
CA GLN A 101 47.76 -21.31 36.16
C GLN A 101 48.91 -21.60 35.18
N GLN A 102 49.47 -20.56 34.56
CA GLN A 102 50.92 -20.32 34.56
C GLN A 102 51.30 -18.89 34.12
N HIS A 103 52.25 -18.32 34.87
CA HIS A 103 52.85 -17.00 34.72
C HIS A 103 53.81 -16.91 33.51
N PHE A 104 53.88 -15.76 32.81
CA PHE A 104 55.00 -14.80 32.86
C PHE A 104 54.98 -13.75 31.72
N HIS A 105 55.52 -12.58 32.08
CA HIS A 105 56.14 -11.51 31.26
C HIS A 105 55.34 -10.25 30.88
N HIS A 106 55.77 -9.16 31.54
CA HIS A 106 55.50 -7.75 31.26
C HIS A 106 56.04 -7.32 29.89
N GLY A 107 55.15 -6.83 29.03
CA GLY A 107 55.49 -6.04 27.85
C GLY A 107 54.49 -4.89 27.69
N LYS A 108 54.94 -3.65 27.91
CA LYS A 108 54.12 -2.43 27.79
C LYS A 108 53.89 -2.07 26.33
N LYS A 109 52.62 -1.81 26.01
CA LYS A 109 52.08 -0.89 24.98
C LYS A 109 52.32 -1.24 23.51
N ASN A 110 51.23 -1.65 22.85
CA ASN A 110 50.55 -0.81 21.85
C ASN A 110 49.08 -1.22 21.76
N GLY A 111 48.19 -0.27 22.09
CA GLY A 111 46.75 -0.49 22.06
C GLY A 111 46.24 -0.48 20.63
N GLU A 112 46.25 -1.64 19.98
CA GLU A 112 45.38 -1.89 18.84
C GLU A 112 43.94 -1.89 19.35
N LYS A 113 43.22 -0.80 19.08
CA LYS A 113 41.77 -0.79 19.22
C LYS A 113 41.23 -1.86 18.27
N ALA A 114 40.82 -2.99 18.83
CA ALA A 114 39.99 -3.97 18.15
C ALA A 114 38.86 -3.21 17.44
N GLY A 115 38.90 -3.22 16.10
CA GLY A 115 37.91 -2.59 15.25
C GLY A 115 36.59 -3.34 15.41
N GLY A 116 35.80 -2.95 16.42
CA GLY A 116 34.40 -3.33 16.49
C GLY A 116 33.71 -2.79 15.24
N THR A 117 33.51 -3.65 14.25
CA THR A 117 32.71 -3.35 13.07
C THR A 117 31.29 -3.10 13.55
N LYS A 118 30.96 -1.83 13.83
CA LYS A 118 29.59 -1.40 14.10
C LYS A 118 28.75 -1.85 12.91
N LYS A 119 27.84 -2.82 13.13
CA LYS A 119 26.88 -3.26 12.10
C LYS A 119 26.22 -2.02 11.48
N PRO A 120 26.12 -1.93 10.15
CA PRO A 120 25.59 -0.74 9.48
C PRO A 120 24.15 -0.50 9.92
N LYS A 121 23.89 0.67 10.50
CA LYS A 121 22.55 1.07 10.96
C LYS A 121 21.58 1.12 9.78
N LEU A 122 20.48 0.35 9.86
CA LEU A 122 19.43 0.38 8.84
C LEU A 122 18.80 1.78 8.74
N SER A 123 18.48 2.21 7.52
CA SER A 123 17.99 3.55 7.22
C SER A 123 16.54 3.54 6.76
N ARG A 124 15.73 4.53 7.14
CA ARG A 124 14.36 4.68 6.64
C ARG A 124 14.25 5.37 5.29
N VAL A 125 13.25 4.95 4.52
CA VAL A 125 12.93 5.53 3.21
C VAL A 125 12.15 6.83 3.36
N GLY A 126 12.31 7.76 2.41
CA GLY A 126 11.51 8.99 2.40
C GLY A 126 10.17 8.74 1.72
N TRP A 127 9.10 9.33 2.24
CA TRP A 127 7.75 9.22 1.71
C TRP A 127 7.64 9.77 0.28
N LEU A 128 8.10 11.01 0.06
CA LEU A 128 7.99 11.65 -1.26
C LEU A 128 8.99 11.05 -2.28
N PRO A 129 8.52 10.57 -3.46
CA PRO A 129 9.39 10.08 -4.53
C PRO A 129 10.45 11.09 -4.98
N ARG A 130 11.59 10.59 -5.46
CA ARG A 130 12.67 11.41 -6.00
C ARG A 130 12.48 11.65 -7.52
N PRO A 131 13.00 12.76 -8.06
CA PRO A 131 13.55 13.93 -7.38
C PRO A 131 12.42 14.78 -6.78
N ARG A 132 12.49 15.05 -5.48
CA ARG A 132 11.36 15.58 -4.67
C ARG A 132 10.73 16.86 -5.22
N VAL A 133 11.55 17.85 -5.57
CA VAL A 133 11.06 19.12 -6.13
C VAL A 133 10.32 18.89 -7.45
N LEU A 134 10.81 17.97 -8.29
CA LEU A 134 10.14 17.63 -9.54
C LEU A 134 8.87 16.83 -9.26
N THR A 135 8.83 15.96 -8.27
CA THR A 135 7.59 15.30 -7.83
C THR A 135 6.55 16.32 -7.37
N CYS A 136 6.94 17.35 -6.60
CA CYS A 136 6.04 18.45 -6.23
C CYS A 136 5.49 19.21 -7.45
N LYS A 137 6.31 19.39 -8.50
CA LYS A 137 5.83 19.96 -9.77
C LYS A 137 4.81 19.05 -10.46
N GLY A 138 4.93 17.73 -10.32
CA GLY A 138 3.94 16.77 -10.81
C GLY A 138 2.59 16.96 -10.12
N TYR A 139 2.58 16.96 -8.78
CA TYR A 139 1.36 17.24 -8.01
C TYR A 139 0.77 18.62 -8.34
N ALA A 140 1.59 19.65 -8.48
CA ALA A 140 1.11 20.98 -8.85
C ALA A 140 0.47 21.00 -10.24
N LYS A 141 1.03 20.25 -11.21
CA LYS A 141 0.48 20.10 -12.56
C LYS A 141 -0.88 19.39 -12.50
N GLU A 142 -0.99 18.32 -11.73
CA GLU A 142 -2.22 17.56 -11.55
C GLU A 142 -3.37 18.42 -10.99
N PHE A 143 -3.09 19.23 -9.96
CA PHE A 143 -4.07 20.14 -9.37
C PHE A 143 -4.25 21.46 -10.15
N SER A 144 -3.59 21.63 -11.29
CA SER A 144 -3.61 22.86 -12.10
C SER A 144 -3.27 24.13 -11.30
N ILE A 145 -2.32 24.03 -10.36
CA ILE A 145 -1.88 25.14 -9.50
C ILE A 145 -0.39 25.48 -9.69
N PRO A 146 0.04 26.72 -9.37
CA PRO A 146 1.46 27.09 -9.46
C PRO A 146 2.36 26.20 -8.60
N HIS A 147 3.46 25.71 -9.19
CA HIS A 147 4.31 24.72 -8.53
C HIS A 147 5.15 25.24 -7.35
N LEU A 148 5.46 26.54 -7.32
CA LEU A 148 6.32 27.11 -6.27
C LEU A 148 5.63 27.08 -4.88
N PRO A 149 4.38 27.56 -4.72
CA PRO A 149 3.63 27.40 -3.47
C PRO A 149 3.52 25.95 -3.00
N VAL A 150 3.16 25.03 -3.90
CA VAL A 150 3.06 23.59 -3.58
C VAL A 150 4.40 23.04 -3.10
N THR A 151 5.48 23.35 -3.83
CA THR A 151 6.82 22.90 -3.47
C THR A 151 7.26 23.46 -2.13
N ALA A 152 7.02 24.75 -1.87
CA ALA A 152 7.36 25.40 -0.61
C ALA A 152 6.59 24.77 0.57
N TYR A 153 5.28 24.56 0.40
CA TYR A 153 4.44 23.95 1.43
C TYR A 153 4.86 22.51 1.74
N ILE A 154 5.08 21.69 0.71
CA ILE A 154 5.56 20.31 0.88
C ILE A 154 6.98 20.30 1.48
N ALA A 155 7.87 21.21 1.08
CA ALA A 155 9.21 21.34 1.65
C ALA A 155 9.18 21.67 3.16
N ALA A 156 8.30 22.58 3.56
CA ALA A 156 8.11 22.98 4.96
C ALA A 156 7.46 21.88 5.81
N THR A 157 6.68 20.98 5.20
CA THR A 157 5.92 19.96 5.91
C THR A 157 6.50 18.56 5.70
N SER A 158 6.13 17.88 4.61
CA SER A 158 6.26 16.42 4.42
C SER A 158 7.40 15.94 3.52
N MET A 159 8.12 16.84 2.82
CA MET A 159 9.14 16.47 1.82
C MET A 159 10.20 15.49 2.35
N PHE A 160 10.50 15.57 3.64
CA PHE A 160 11.51 14.75 4.30
C PHE A 160 10.91 13.76 5.29
N THR A 161 9.59 13.64 5.35
CA THR A 161 8.90 12.61 6.12
C THR A 161 9.38 11.23 5.68
N LYS A 162 9.54 10.35 6.66
CA LYS A 162 10.04 9.00 6.44
C LYS A 162 8.90 8.01 6.55
N LEU A 163 8.96 6.99 5.72
CA LEU A 163 8.13 5.81 5.89
C LEU A 163 8.53 5.12 7.21
N PRO A 164 7.60 4.55 7.98
CA PRO A 164 7.88 3.66 9.10
C PRO A 164 8.50 2.30 8.68
N ALA A 165 9.24 2.26 7.58
CA ALA A 165 9.83 1.06 6.99
C ALA A 165 11.35 1.17 6.81
N LEU A 166 12.04 0.04 6.98
CA LEU A 166 13.50 -0.09 6.96
C LEU A 166 14.01 -0.50 5.57
N ARG A 167 14.90 0.32 4.99
CA ARG A 167 15.45 0.06 3.65
C ARG A 167 16.36 -1.17 3.64
N ASN A 168 16.01 -2.13 2.80
CA ASN A 168 16.76 -3.36 2.56
C ASN A 168 17.02 -4.12 3.87
N ALA A 169 16.03 -4.17 4.77
CA ALA A 169 16.09 -5.01 5.96
C ALA A 169 16.03 -6.49 5.57
N LYS A 170 16.53 -7.38 6.43
CA LYS A 170 16.45 -8.82 6.22
C LYS A 170 14.98 -9.26 6.28
N LEU A 171 14.55 -10.10 5.35
CA LEU A 171 13.21 -10.71 5.38
C LEU A 171 13.03 -11.46 6.71
N ALA A 172 11.84 -11.42 7.30
CA ALA A 172 11.58 -12.12 8.56
C ALA A 172 11.89 -13.63 8.40
N GLU A 173 12.55 -14.23 9.38
CA GLU A 173 12.96 -15.65 9.33
C GLU A 173 12.17 -16.53 10.30
N HIS A 174 11.41 -15.90 11.19
CA HIS A 174 10.75 -16.52 12.33
C HIS A 174 9.31 -16.06 12.33
N TRP A 175 8.45 -16.89 12.91
CA TRP A 175 7.06 -16.52 13.12
C TRP A 175 6.94 -15.46 14.23
N PRO A 176 5.79 -14.76 14.36
CA PRO A 176 5.59 -13.78 15.41
C PRO A 176 5.68 -14.43 16.79
N GLU A 177 6.35 -13.79 17.75
CA GLU A 177 6.42 -14.31 19.14
C GLU A 177 5.03 -14.48 19.77
N GLU A 178 4.09 -13.59 19.44
CA GLU A 178 2.69 -13.69 19.85
C GLU A 178 2.04 -15.01 19.39
N MET A 179 2.36 -15.45 18.17
CA MET A 179 1.87 -16.72 17.64
C MET A 179 2.60 -17.90 18.27
N LEU A 180 3.91 -17.77 18.51
CA LEU A 180 4.69 -18.80 19.20
C LEU A 180 4.35 -18.92 20.69
N GLY A 181 3.73 -17.90 21.29
CA GLY A 181 3.22 -17.91 22.64
C GLY A 181 1.80 -18.48 22.77
N ASP A 182 1.08 -18.69 21.65
CA ASP A 182 -0.27 -19.26 21.68
C ASP A 182 -0.24 -20.73 22.14
N GLU A 183 -0.88 -21.03 23.27
CA GLU A 183 -0.95 -22.40 23.81
C GLU A 183 -1.91 -23.31 23.01
N GLY A 184 -2.70 -22.74 22.10
CA GLY A 184 -3.59 -23.48 21.22
C GLY A 184 -2.89 -24.32 20.14
N PRO A 185 -3.67 -25.07 19.33
CA PRO A 185 -3.14 -25.95 18.27
C PRO A 185 -2.29 -25.19 17.23
N THR A 186 -2.66 -23.95 16.91
CA THR A 186 -1.95 -23.10 15.96
C THR A 186 -0.55 -22.76 16.46
N GLY A 187 -0.44 -22.23 17.68
CA GLY A 187 0.86 -21.95 18.29
C GLY A 187 1.70 -23.19 18.55
N GLN A 188 1.09 -24.33 18.90
CA GLN A 188 1.82 -25.60 19.02
C GLN A 188 2.40 -26.05 17.67
N THR A 189 1.63 -25.95 16.60
CA THR A 189 2.10 -26.28 15.24
C THR A 189 3.21 -25.33 14.80
N ALA A 190 3.08 -24.03 15.10
CA ALA A 190 4.09 -23.02 14.82
C ALA A 190 5.43 -23.33 15.51
N ARG A 191 5.40 -23.62 16.82
CA ARG A 191 6.59 -24.02 17.60
C ARG A 191 7.22 -25.31 17.07
N ASN A 192 6.39 -26.29 16.69
CA ASN A 192 6.88 -27.54 16.12
C ASN A 192 7.56 -27.31 14.76
N GLU A 193 6.98 -26.51 13.86
CA GLU A 193 7.60 -26.22 12.57
C GLU A 193 8.89 -25.40 12.70
N GLU A 194 8.94 -24.46 13.64
CA GLU A 194 10.14 -23.65 13.90
C GLU A 194 11.28 -24.46 14.54
N SER A 195 10.95 -25.44 15.39
CA SER A 195 11.94 -26.32 16.06
C SER A 195 12.37 -27.52 15.22
N SER A 196 11.46 -28.12 14.46
CA SER A 196 11.70 -29.37 13.70
C SER A 196 12.21 -29.14 12.28
N SER A 197 11.98 -27.96 11.71
CA SER A 197 12.29 -27.69 10.31
C SER A 197 13.09 -26.39 10.19
N ARG A 198 14.13 -26.37 9.34
CA ARG A 198 14.76 -25.12 8.88
C ARG A 198 13.82 -24.28 7.97
N LYS A 199 12.51 -24.56 7.94
CA LYS A 199 11.56 -23.91 7.03
C LYS A 199 11.20 -22.55 7.60
N LYS A 200 11.59 -21.50 6.86
CA LYS A 200 11.27 -20.11 7.18
C LYS A 200 9.81 -19.81 6.77
N PRO A 201 9.16 -18.78 7.36
CA PRO A 201 7.80 -18.38 7.00
C PRO A 201 7.61 -18.09 5.52
N LYS A 202 6.55 -18.59 4.88
CA LYS A 202 6.14 -18.19 3.53
C LYS A 202 5.00 -17.16 3.63
N PHE A 203 5.02 -16.13 2.79
CA PHE A 203 4.12 -14.98 2.94
C PHE A 203 3.17 -14.83 1.74
N PRO A 204 1.87 -14.57 1.96
CA PRO A 204 0.94 -14.21 0.90
C PRO A 204 1.33 -12.89 0.24
N VAL A 205 1.03 -12.76 -1.05
CA VAL A 205 1.38 -11.58 -1.86
C VAL A 205 0.14 -10.74 -2.16
N ILE A 206 0.29 -9.42 -2.03
CA ILE A 206 -0.68 -8.42 -2.48
C ILE A 206 0.01 -7.52 -3.50
N ILE A 207 -0.53 -7.40 -4.71
CA ILE A 207 -0.10 -6.37 -5.67
C ILE A 207 -1.03 -5.17 -5.54
N PHE A 208 -0.46 -4.00 -5.25
CA PHE A 208 -1.19 -2.76 -5.03
C PHE A 208 -1.09 -1.80 -6.23
N SER A 209 -2.24 -1.36 -6.75
CA SER A 209 -2.35 -0.38 -7.83
C SER A 209 -2.85 0.98 -7.32
N HIS A 210 -2.12 2.06 -7.62
CA HIS A 210 -2.48 3.41 -7.16
C HIS A 210 -3.54 4.07 -8.04
N GLY A 211 -4.29 5.01 -7.45
CA GLY A 211 -5.20 5.91 -8.18
C GLY A 211 -4.48 6.97 -9.04
N LEU A 212 -5.26 7.81 -9.72
CA LEU A 212 -4.74 8.99 -10.42
C LEU A 212 -4.00 9.90 -9.43
N GLY A 213 -2.90 10.52 -9.88
CA GLY A 213 -2.00 11.31 -9.03
C GLY A 213 -1.15 10.50 -8.05
N GLY A 214 -1.50 9.22 -7.84
CA GLY A 214 -0.84 8.35 -6.91
C GLY A 214 0.60 7.99 -7.28
N SER A 215 1.25 7.29 -6.35
CA SER A 215 2.58 6.71 -6.51
C SER A 215 2.70 5.46 -5.66
N ARG A 216 3.75 4.65 -5.87
CA ARG A 216 4.07 3.48 -5.02
C ARG A 216 4.32 3.82 -3.55
N MET A 217 4.41 5.11 -3.22
CA MET A 217 4.72 5.64 -1.89
C MET A 217 3.55 6.36 -1.22
N SER A 218 2.43 6.58 -1.93
CA SER A 218 1.31 7.40 -1.44
C SER A 218 0.30 6.61 -0.58
N TYR A 219 0.52 5.30 -0.42
CA TYR A 219 -0.35 4.36 0.30
C TYR A 219 0.43 3.56 1.35
N SER A 220 1.53 4.13 1.84
CA SER A 220 2.45 3.44 2.75
C SER A 220 1.83 3.09 4.10
N SER A 221 0.80 3.82 4.53
CA SER A 221 0.02 3.47 5.72
C SER A 221 -0.79 2.20 5.52
N ILE A 222 -1.31 1.93 4.32
CA ILE A 222 -2.04 0.69 4.02
C ILE A 222 -1.07 -0.44 3.70
N CYS A 223 -0.15 -0.22 2.75
CA CYS A 223 0.80 -1.24 2.29
C CYS A 223 1.72 -1.73 3.40
N GLY A 224 2.19 -0.81 4.25
CA GLY A 224 3.04 -1.19 5.38
C GLY A 224 2.27 -1.83 6.51
N GLU A 225 1.00 -1.46 6.74
CA GLU A 225 0.17 -2.13 7.75
C GLU A 225 -0.06 -3.59 7.38
N LEU A 226 -0.50 -3.85 6.14
CA LEU A 226 -0.62 -5.21 5.60
C LEU A 226 0.72 -5.96 5.69
N ALA A 227 1.84 -5.33 5.34
CA ALA A 227 3.14 -5.96 5.49
C ALA A 227 3.51 -6.30 6.94
N SER A 228 3.12 -5.47 7.91
CA SER A 228 3.34 -5.74 9.32
C SER A 228 2.53 -6.94 9.84
N TYR A 229 1.44 -7.30 9.14
CA TYR A 229 0.61 -8.48 9.40
C TYR A 229 1.06 -9.74 8.63
N GLY A 230 2.21 -9.70 7.95
CA GLY A 230 2.78 -10.89 7.30
C GLY A 230 2.51 -10.98 5.79
N PHE A 231 2.16 -9.88 5.12
CA PHE A 231 2.03 -9.86 3.66
C PHE A 231 3.27 -9.30 2.98
N ILE A 232 3.60 -9.82 1.79
CA ILE A 232 4.49 -9.12 0.86
C ILE A 232 3.63 -8.24 -0.05
N VAL A 233 3.71 -6.92 0.13
CA VAL A 233 2.90 -5.95 -0.61
C VAL A 233 3.74 -5.25 -1.67
N VAL A 234 3.35 -5.42 -2.92
CA VAL A 234 4.05 -4.95 -4.12
C VAL A 234 3.28 -3.77 -4.72
N ALA A 235 3.68 -2.56 -4.35
CA ALA A 235 3.06 -1.33 -4.86
C ALA A 235 3.67 -0.92 -6.19
N ILE A 236 2.90 -1.03 -7.27
CA ILE A 236 3.34 -0.67 -8.63
C ILE A 236 3.41 0.85 -8.76
N GLU A 237 4.37 1.35 -9.55
CA GLU A 237 4.32 2.72 -10.07
C GLU A 237 4.06 2.74 -11.56
N HIS A 238 2.84 3.10 -11.92
CA HIS A 238 2.36 3.05 -13.29
C HIS A 238 3.02 4.12 -14.18
N ARG A 239 3.45 3.70 -15.38
CA ARG A 239 4.11 4.51 -16.42
C ARG A 239 3.14 5.04 -17.48
N ASP A 240 1.86 4.82 -17.27
CA ASP A 240 0.72 5.17 -18.13
C ASP A 240 0.33 6.67 -18.10
N GLY A 241 1.08 7.50 -17.38
CA GLY A 241 0.74 8.92 -17.19
C GLY A 241 -0.40 9.18 -16.21
N SER A 242 -0.82 8.17 -15.43
CA SER A 242 -1.83 8.33 -14.39
C SER A 242 -1.26 8.87 -13.06
N GLY A 243 0.02 8.61 -12.77
CA GLY A 243 0.69 9.12 -11.57
C GLY A 243 1.10 10.59 -11.71
N ALA A 244 1.31 11.28 -10.57
CA ALA A 244 1.69 12.70 -10.59
C ALA A 244 3.00 12.96 -11.37
N ARG A 245 4.00 12.10 -11.17
CA ARG A 245 5.26 12.11 -11.95
C ARG A 245 6.06 10.82 -11.80
N THR A 246 6.37 10.25 -12.96
CA THR A 246 7.20 9.11 -13.30
C THR A 246 8.67 9.35 -13.70
N TYR A 247 9.63 8.49 -13.41
CA TYR A 247 10.92 8.44 -14.13
C TYR A 247 11.24 7.04 -14.60
N VAL A 248 11.51 6.89 -15.90
CA VAL A 248 11.93 5.65 -16.56
C VAL A 248 13.42 5.73 -16.85
N ASN A 249 14.19 4.85 -16.25
CA ASN A 249 15.60 4.62 -16.64
C ASN A 249 15.65 3.57 -17.76
N LEU A 250 16.54 3.72 -18.73
CA LEU A 250 16.76 2.73 -19.80
C LEU A 250 18.06 1.94 -19.55
N PRO A 251 18.15 0.68 -20.01
CA PRO A 251 19.41 -0.05 -20.06
C PRO A 251 20.49 0.70 -20.84
N GLU A 252 21.77 0.47 -20.55
CA GLU A 252 22.89 1.19 -21.17
C GLU A 252 22.95 1.07 -22.70
N HIS A 253 22.42 -0.02 -23.25
CA HIS A 253 22.35 -0.30 -24.70
C HIS A 253 21.09 0.26 -25.38
N ARG A 254 20.26 1.03 -24.67
CA ARG A 254 19.07 1.68 -25.21
C ARG A 254 19.08 3.16 -24.92
N GLU A 255 18.85 3.94 -25.96
CA GLU A 255 18.60 5.37 -25.86
C GLU A 255 17.15 5.71 -26.18
N VAL A 256 16.69 6.86 -25.72
CA VAL A 256 15.38 7.43 -26.05
C VAL A 256 15.22 7.61 -27.57
N SER A 257 16.32 7.75 -28.32
CA SER A 257 16.33 7.85 -29.80
C SER A 257 16.18 6.51 -30.52
N ASP A 258 16.46 5.38 -29.87
CA ASP A 258 16.42 4.05 -30.52
C ASP A 258 14.99 3.55 -30.79
N SER A 259 14.00 4.32 -30.32
CA SER A 259 12.60 4.11 -30.64
C SER A 259 12.17 5.01 -31.79
N GLU A 260 11.42 4.47 -32.75
CA GLU A 260 10.77 5.23 -33.85
C GLU A 260 9.84 6.37 -33.38
N SER A 261 9.59 6.49 -32.06
CA SER A 261 8.98 7.67 -31.48
C SER A 261 10.01 8.77 -31.29
N SER A 262 10.07 9.73 -32.21
CA SER A 262 10.68 11.04 -32.00
C SER A 262 9.98 11.72 -30.81
N LEU A 263 10.42 11.46 -29.58
CA LEU A 263 9.94 12.07 -28.34
C LEU A 263 10.44 13.53 -28.26
N GLU A 264 10.06 14.36 -29.22
CA GLU A 264 10.02 15.80 -29.01
C GLU A 264 8.73 16.14 -28.25
N THR A 265 8.89 16.23 -26.93
CA THR A 265 8.23 17.20 -26.07
C THR A 265 6.69 17.23 -26.08
N VAL A 266 6.06 16.29 -25.37
CA VAL A 266 4.81 16.62 -24.67
C VAL A 266 4.74 16.07 -23.24
N ASN A 267 5.24 14.86 -22.97
CA ASN A 267 5.23 14.26 -21.61
C ASN A 267 6.61 13.80 -21.09
N ALA A 268 7.61 13.65 -21.96
CA ALA A 268 8.97 13.29 -21.60
C ALA A 268 9.92 14.50 -21.72
N LYS A 269 10.29 15.11 -20.59
CA LYS A 269 11.37 16.11 -20.55
C LYS A 269 12.71 15.39 -20.38
N LYS A 270 13.60 15.49 -21.37
CA LYS A 270 15.03 15.14 -21.18
C LYS A 270 15.60 16.05 -20.10
N ILE A 271 16.24 15.47 -19.08
CA ILE A 271 16.93 16.25 -18.05
C ILE A 271 18.38 16.43 -18.48
N LYS A 272 18.74 17.68 -18.81
CA LYS A 272 20.12 18.09 -19.02
C LYS A 272 20.92 17.92 -17.73
N ASN A 273 21.64 16.81 -17.58
CA ASN A 273 22.57 16.65 -16.47
C ASN A 273 23.88 17.39 -16.83
N LYS A 274 24.10 18.56 -16.22
CA LYS A 274 25.23 19.47 -16.51
C LYS A 274 26.57 19.00 -15.90
N LYS A 275 26.83 17.69 -15.88
CA LYS A 275 28.14 17.11 -15.55
C LYS A 275 28.59 16.31 -16.78
N ASN A 276 29.50 16.90 -17.55
CA ASN A 276 30.21 16.35 -18.72
C ASN A 276 29.60 16.53 -20.12
N GLY A 277 28.61 17.41 -20.32
CA GLY A 277 28.28 17.91 -21.67
C GLY A 277 27.69 16.90 -22.67
N LYS A 278 27.42 15.64 -22.26
CA LYS A 278 26.60 14.70 -23.03
C LYS A 278 25.27 14.50 -22.32
N ASP A 279 24.19 14.78 -23.03
CA ASP A 279 22.82 14.44 -22.65
C ASP A 279 22.72 12.91 -22.71
N SER A 280 22.81 12.20 -21.58
CA SER A 280 22.65 10.75 -21.62
C SER A 280 21.17 10.46 -21.87
N GLY A 281 20.83 10.11 -23.12
CA GLY A 281 19.49 9.71 -23.55
C GLY A 281 18.99 8.41 -22.89
N GLN A 282 19.45 8.11 -21.68
CA GLN A 282 19.26 6.87 -20.93
C GLN A 282 18.13 6.97 -19.89
N HIS A 283 17.34 8.03 -19.90
CA HIS A 283 16.13 8.14 -19.08
C HIS A 283 15.14 9.14 -19.65
N TYR A 284 13.87 9.01 -19.27
CA TYR A 284 12.83 10.00 -19.54
C TYR A 284 11.86 10.14 -18.36
N CYS A 285 11.10 11.23 -18.36
CA CYS A 285 10.07 11.53 -17.37
C CYS A 285 8.69 11.18 -17.95
N VAL A 286 7.74 10.76 -17.12
CA VAL A 286 6.33 10.65 -17.50
C VAL A 286 5.53 11.53 -16.54
N ASP A 287 4.92 12.59 -17.06
CA ASP A 287 4.06 13.47 -16.27
C ASP A 287 2.60 13.01 -16.33
N TYR A 288 1.79 13.47 -15.36
CA TYR A 288 0.35 13.31 -15.40
C TYR A 288 -0.22 13.74 -16.76
N LEU A 289 -1.03 12.87 -17.36
CA LEU A 289 -1.61 13.02 -18.68
C LEU A 289 -3.10 13.35 -18.55
N PHE A 290 -3.44 14.59 -18.88
CA PHE A 290 -4.82 15.02 -19.04
C PHE A 290 -5.36 14.57 -20.41
N PRO A 291 -6.61 14.10 -20.50
CA PRO A 291 -7.32 13.96 -21.76
C PRO A 291 -7.31 15.25 -22.59
N LYS A 292 -7.29 15.13 -23.92
CA LYS A 292 -7.25 16.30 -24.79
C LYS A 292 -8.62 16.99 -24.76
N ASN A 293 -8.66 18.28 -24.43
CA ASN A 293 -9.88 19.09 -24.31
C ASN A 293 -10.87 18.61 -23.23
N ASN A 294 -10.44 17.72 -22.33
CA ASN A 294 -11.26 17.17 -21.25
C ASN A 294 -10.42 17.00 -19.97
N GLU A 295 -9.84 18.10 -19.47
CA GLU A 295 -8.94 18.06 -18.29
C GLU A 295 -9.66 17.71 -16.98
N GLN A 296 -11.00 17.82 -16.97
CA GLN A 296 -11.87 17.51 -15.82
C GLN A 296 -12.61 16.18 -16.00
N ASP A 297 -12.07 15.23 -16.75
CA ASP A 297 -12.72 13.93 -17.01
C ASP A 297 -12.98 13.09 -15.76
N THR A 298 -12.39 13.44 -14.62
CA THR A 298 -12.65 12.83 -13.31
C THR A 298 -13.76 13.50 -12.52
N ALA A 299 -14.28 14.65 -12.97
CA ALA A 299 -15.28 15.42 -12.23
C ALA A 299 -16.69 14.85 -12.47
N PRO A 300 -17.49 14.62 -11.41
CA PRO A 300 -18.84 14.06 -11.53
C PRO A 300 -19.78 14.89 -12.41
N ASN A 301 -19.58 16.20 -12.46
CA ASN A 301 -20.46 17.14 -13.18
C ASN A 301 -19.91 17.52 -14.56
N ASN A 302 -18.92 16.78 -15.06
CA ASN A 302 -18.33 17.06 -16.37
C ASN A 302 -19.24 16.52 -17.49
N GLU A 303 -19.77 17.42 -18.32
CA GLU A 303 -20.67 17.06 -19.43
C GLU A 303 -20.02 16.13 -20.47
N GLN A 304 -18.69 16.21 -20.65
CA GLN A 304 -17.97 15.32 -21.57
C GLN A 304 -17.77 13.91 -21.01
N GLY A 305 -18.02 13.70 -19.71
CA GLY A 305 -17.78 12.43 -19.04
C GLY A 305 -16.30 12.00 -19.02
N VAL A 306 -16.09 10.72 -18.75
CA VAL A 306 -14.77 10.10 -18.69
C VAL A 306 -14.23 9.82 -20.10
N ASP A 307 -12.95 10.12 -20.35
CA ASP A 307 -12.27 9.71 -21.59
C ASP A 307 -11.98 8.20 -21.57
N MET A 308 -12.97 7.40 -21.96
CA MET A 308 -12.88 5.94 -21.94
C MET A 308 -11.76 5.40 -22.84
N GLN A 309 -11.40 6.09 -23.93
CA GLN A 309 -10.33 5.64 -24.81
C GLN A 309 -8.97 5.72 -24.11
N LEU A 310 -8.68 6.87 -23.47
CA LEU A 310 -7.46 7.03 -22.69
C LEU A 310 -7.47 6.09 -21.47
N ARG A 311 -8.56 6.04 -20.70
CA ARG A 311 -8.61 5.26 -19.46
C ARG A 311 -8.51 3.75 -19.73
N ALA A 312 -9.15 3.23 -20.77
CA ALA A 312 -9.01 1.82 -21.15
C ALA A 312 -7.58 1.48 -21.57
N ALA A 313 -6.94 2.33 -22.39
CA ALA A 313 -5.56 2.11 -22.83
C ALA A 313 -4.56 2.19 -21.66
N GLN A 314 -4.81 3.08 -20.69
CA GLN A 314 -4.03 3.13 -19.45
C GLN A 314 -4.19 1.83 -18.65
N ILE A 315 -5.41 1.32 -18.46
CA ILE A 315 -5.65 0.04 -17.77
C ILE A 315 -4.94 -1.12 -18.47
N GLU A 316 -4.98 -1.19 -19.81
CA GLU A 316 -4.26 -2.22 -20.58
C GLU A 316 -2.75 -2.21 -20.29
N MET A 317 -2.15 -1.02 -20.27
CA MET A 317 -0.75 -0.84 -19.91
C MET A 317 -0.48 -1.26 -18.46
N ARG A 318 -1.36 -0.90 -17.52
CA ARG A 318 -1.27 -1.31 -16.11
C ARG A 318 -1.35 -2.83 -15.93
N MET A 319 -2.18 -3.52 -16.72
CA MET A 319 -2.23 -4.98 -16.71
C MET A 319 -0.90 -5.61 -17.11
N THR A 320 -0.22 -5.04 -18.11
CA THR A 320 1.11 -5.51 -18.51
C THR A 320 2.16 -5.21 -17.44
N GLU A 321 2.08 -4.06 -16.76
CA GLU A 321 2.97 -3.74 -15.63
C GLU A 321 2.80 -4.73 -14.46
N ILE A 322 1.56 -5.12 -14.14
CA ILE A 322 1.27 -6.12 -13.12
C ILE A 322 1.88 -7.48 -13.50
N GLN A 323 1.72 -7.91 -14.76
CA GLN A 323 2.32 -9.15 -15.26
C GLN A 323 3.86 -9.14 -15.17
N GLU A 324 4.50 -8.04 -15.57
CA GLU A 324 5.95 -7.92 -15.51
C GLU A 324 6.46 -7.84 -14.07
N ALA A 325 5.74 -7.19 -13.16
CA ALA A 325 6.07 -7.21 -11.73
C ALA A 325 5.98 -8.64 -11.17
N PHE A 326 4.87 -9.35 -11.43
CA PHE A 326 4.70 -10.74 -11.00
C PHE A 326 5.81 -11.67 -11.53
N ARG A 327 6.23 -11.49 -12.78
CA ARG A 327 7.37 -12.23 -13.35
C ARG A 327 8.66 -12.00 -12.55
N ILE A 328 8.94 -10.76 -12.15
CA ILE A 328 10.11 -10.44 -11.34
C ILE A 328 10.01 -11.07 -9.95
N LEU A 329 8.81 -11.12 -9.34
CA LEU A 329 8.59 -11.87 -8.10
C LEU A 329 8.91 -13.36 -8.27
N GLY A 330 8.51 -13.96 -9.39
CA GLY A 330 8.86 -15.35 -9.72
C GLY A 330 10.37 -15.61 -9.80
N TYR A 331 11.16 -14.66 -10.30
CA TYR A 331 12.63 -14.76 -10.23
C TYR A 331 13.16 -14.68 -8.80
N ILE A 332 12.61 -13.81 -7.98
CA ILE A 332 13.02 -13.70 -6.57
C ILE A 332 12.69 -15.01 -5.83
N ASP A 333 11.46 -15.51 -5.97
CA ASP A 333 10.97 -16.70 -5.27
C ASP A 333 11.70 -17.98 -5.72
N SER A 334 12.08 -18.07 -7.00
CA SER A 334 12.88 -19.21 -7.52
C SER A 334 14.36 -19.18 -7.15
N GLY A 335 14.81 -18.25 -6.28
CA GLY A 335 16.20 -18.13 -5.85
C GLY A 335 17.10 -17.32 -6.82
N ARG A 336 16.52 -16.66 -7.81
CA ARG A 336 17.23 -15.86 -8.82
C ARG A 336 17.24 -14.35 -8.50
N GLY A 337 17.10 -13.99 -7.22
CA GLY A 337 17.09 -12.59 -6.77
C GLY A 337 18.37 -11.80 -7.14
N HIS A 338 19.52 -12.49 -7.26
CA HIS A 338 20.77 -11.88 -7.73
C HIS A 338 20.68 -11.35 -9.17
N GLU A 339 19.94 -12.03 -10.05
CA GLU A 339 19.71 -11.57 -11.41
C GLU A 339 18.82 -10.33 -11.42
N VAL A 340 17.80 -10.29 -10.56
CA VAL A 340 16.94 -9.11 -10.35
C VAL A 340 17.78 -7.92 -9.88
N ALA A 341 18.72 -8.15 -8.95
CA ALA A 341 19.64 -7.11 -8.51
C ALA A 341 20.56 -6.61 -9.62
N ALA A 342 21.03 -7.49 -10.50
CA ALA A 342 21.89 -7.13 -11.63
C ALA A 342 21.14 -6.28 -12.68
N MET A 343 19.88 -6.62 -12.99
CA MET A 343 19.05 -5.87 -13.95
C MET A 343 18.41 -4.60 -13.37
N ASN A 344 18.44 -4.41 -12.05
CA ASN A 344 17.77 -3.29 -11.40
C ASN A 344 18.37 -1.92 -11.79
N LEU A 345 17.51 -1.04 -12.29
CA LEU A 345 17.84 0.32 -12.70
C LEU A 345 17.64 1.34 -11.56
N ARG A 346 17.02 0.95 -10.42
CA ARG A 346 17.02 1.76 -9.18
C ARG A 346 18.34 1.67 -8.42
N LYS A 347 19.44 2.07 -9.07
CA LYS A 347 20.82 2.04 -8.52
C LYS A 347 21.50 3.41 -8.54
N LYS A 348 22.63 3.52 -7.82
CA LYS A 348 23.45 4.74 -7.76
C LYS A 348 23.83 5.20 -9.17
N GLY A 349 23.66 6.50 -9.45
CA GLY A 349 23.94 7.11 -10.76
C GLY A 349 22.68 7.36 -11.60
N ASN A 350 21.67 6.51 -11.47
CA ASN A 350 20.41 6.63 -12.21
C ASN A 350 19.47 7.68 -11.60
N VAL A 351 18.63 8.30 -12.43
CA VAL A 351 17.70 9.33 -11.97
C VAL A 351 16.66 8.72 -11.03
N ALA A 352 16.18 9.51 -10.08
CA ALA A 352 15.16 9.11 -9.09
C ALA A 352 15.57 7.90 -8.20
N SER A 353 16.83 7.47 -8.24
CA SER A 353 17.34 6.33 -7.48
C SER A 353 17.94 6.73 -6.14
N SER A 354 17.92 5.79 -5.19
CA SER A 354 18.73 5.91 -3.98
C SER A 354 20.17 5.46 -4.26
N SER A 355 21.14 6.02 -3.54
CA SER A 355 22.53 5.53 -3.63
C SER A 355 22.71 4.10 -3.11
N LYS A 356 21.76 3.59 -2.29
CA LYS A 356 21.80 2.25 -1.73
C LYS A 356 21.27 1.19 -2.69
N GLY A 357 20.38 1.54 -3.61
CA GLY A 357 19.69 0.57 -4.49
C GLY A 357 19.23 -0.67 -3.73
N LEU A 358 19.63 -1.86 -4.21
CA LEU A 358 19.40 -3.16 -3.57
C LEU A 358 20.61 -3.67 -2.77
N THR A 359 21.62 -2.83 -2.51
CA THR A 359 22.79 -3.21 -1.72
C THR A 359 22.39 -3.61 -0.31
N GLY A 360 22.91 -4.76 0.14
CA GLY A 360 22.68 -5.33 1.47
C GLY A 360 21.46 -6.25 1.58
N ILE A 361 20.72 -6.49 0.49
CA ILE A 361 19.73 -7.57 0.45
C ILE A 361 20.46 -8.92 0.41
N VAL A 362 20.01 -9.86 1.22
CA VAL A 362 20.42 -11.27 1.17
C VAL A 362 19.37 -12.01 0.35
N TRP A 363 19.65 -12.33 -0.91
CA TRP A 363 18.64 -12.87 -1.83
C TRP A 363 18.29 -14.34 -1.56
N ASP A 364 19.22 -15.12 -1.04
CA ASP A 364 18.96 -16.51 -0.63
C ASP A 364 17.83 -16.60 0.41
N ASP A 365 17.66 -15.56 1.23
CA ASP A 365 16.57 -15.51 2.22
C ASP A 365 15.19 -15.42 1.58
N TRP A 366 15.08 -15.07 0.30
CA TRP A 366 13.82 -14.85 -0.44
C TRP A 366 13.38 -16.05 -1.28
N GLN A 367 14.19 -17.08 -1.39
CA GLN A 367 13.84 -18.30 -2.12
C GLN A 367 12.69 -19.05 -1.41
N ASP A 368 11.64 -19.38 -2.16
CA ASP A 368 10.44 -20.07 -1.70
C ASP A 368 9.77 -19.37 -0.50
N ARG A 369 9.66 -18.05 -0.56
CA ARG A 369 9.11 -17.21 0.52
C ARG A 369 7.84 -16.47 0.16
N MET A 370 7.36 -16.60 -1.08
CA MET A 370 6.13 -15.98 -1.56
C MET A 370 5.13 -17.02 -2.05
N PHE A 371 3.89 -16.95 -1.58
CA PHE A 371 2.79 -17.62 -2.27
C PHE A 371 2.46 -16.84 -3.55
N LEU A 372 2.87 -17.40 -4.69
CA LEU A 372 2.63 -16.83 -6.01
C LEU A 372 1.42 -17.45 -6.73
N ASP A 373 0.75 -18.38 -6.06
CA ASP A 373 -0.60 -18.85 -6.33
C ASP A 373 -1.60 -18.07 -5.45
N ASN A 374 -2.78 -17.75 -5.99
CA ASN A 374 -3.84 -17.01 -5.29
C ASN A 374 -3.42 -15.61 -4.78
N VAL A 375 -2.64 -14.87 -5.57
CA VAL A 375 -2.22 -13.50 -5.25
C VAL A 375 -3.43 -12.58 -5.17
N THR A 376 -3.42 -11.66 -4.20
CA THR A 376 -4.45 -10.61 -4.08
C THR A 376 -4.09 -9.42 -4.95
N ILE A 377 -5.05 -8.87 -5.70
CA ILE A 377 -4.91 -7.54 -6.30
C ILE A 377 -5.70 -6.52 -5.47
N MET A 378 -5.03 -5.48 -5.00
CA MET A 378 -5.65 -4.38 -4.26
C MET A 378 -5.44 -3.08 -5.03
N GLY A 379 -6.43 -2.19 -5.07
CA GLY A 379 -6.24 -0.91 -5.76
C GLY A 379 -7.19 0.18 -5.33
N HIS A 380 -6.69 1.42 -5.35
CA HIS A 380 -7.46 2.60 -4.96
C HIS A 380 -7.88 3.44 -6.17
N SER A 381 -9.11 3.95 -6.21
CA SER A 381 -9.61 4.85 -7.25
C SER A 381 -9.44 4.22 -8.65
N PHE A 382 -8.65 4.82 -9.54
CA PHE A 382 -8.31 4.23 -10.84
C PHE A 382 -7.53 2.90 -10.73
N GLY A 383 -6.80 2.70 -9.63
CA GLY A 383 -6.25 1.39 -9.26
C GLY A 383 -7.33 0.38 -8.91
N GLY A 384 -8.47 0.80 -8.36
CA GLY A 384 -9.62 -0.07 -8.15
C GLY A 384 -10.26 -0.51 -9.47
N ALA A 385 -10.37 0.40 -10.45
CA ALA A 385 -10.77 0.04 -11.83
C ALA A 385 -9.81 -0.97 -12.47
N THR A 386 -8.49 -0.80 -12.22
CA THR A 386 -7.45 -1.75 -12.66
C THR A 386 -7.64 -3.11 -11.99
N THR A 387 -7.94 -3.15 -10.68
CA THR A 387 -8.22 -4.38 -9.95
C THR A 387 -9.43 -5.13 -10.53
N VAL A 388 -10.52 -4.44 -10.86
CA VAL A 388 -11.69 -5.08 -11.49
C VAL A 388 -11.30 -5.77 -12.80
N GLU A 389 -10.51 -5.11 -13.65
CA GLU A 389 -10.04 -5.71 -14.90
C GLU A 389 -9.10 -6.89 -14.65
N ALA A 390 -8.24 -6.81 -13.63
CA ALA A 390 -7.39 -7.91 -13.20
C ALA A 390 -8.16 -9.15 -12.73
N LEU A 391 -9.36 -8.96 -12.16
CA LEU A 391 -10.24 -10.06 -11.74
C LEU A 391 -11.02 -10.69 -12.90
N ARG A 392 -11.26 -9.93 -13.97
CA ARG A 392 -12.01 -10.40 -15.15
C ARG A 392 -11.16 -11.17 -16.14
N THR A 393 -9.88 -10.80 -16.28
CA THR A 393 -9.00 -11.41 -17.29
C THR A 393 -8.51 -12.80 -16.88
N GLU A 394 -8.51 -13.74 -17.83
CA GLU A 394 -7.91 -15.06 -17.66
C GLU A 394 -6.37 -15.03 -17.77
N SER A 395 -5.81 -13.94 -18.32
CA SER A 395 -4.35 -13.78 -18.45
C SER A 395 -3.62 -13.71 -17.10
N LEU A 396 -4.35 -13.42 -16.04
CA LEU A 396 -3.89 -13.39 -14.65
C LEU A 396 -4.50 -14.55 -13.85
N SER A 397 -4.31 -15.78 -14.32
CA SER A 397 -4.83 -16.99 -13.67
C SER A 397 -4.31 -17.21 -12.24
N TRP A 398 -3.17 -16.61 -11.90
CA TRP A 398 -2.56 -16.65 -10.57
C TRP A 398 -3.20 -15.70 -9.54
N VAL A 399 -4.09 -14.81 -9.98
CA VAL A 399 -4.86 -13.93 -9.08
C VAL A 399 -6.02 -14.70 -8.47
N GLY A 400 -6.15 -14.70 -7.14
CA GLY A 400 -7.21 -15.42 -6.42
C GLY A 400 -8.42 -14.54 -6.05
N GLN A 401 -8.17 -13.30 -5.64
CA GLN A 401 -9.19 -12.40 -5.08
C GLN A 401 -8.77 -10.94 -5.24
N GLY A 402 -9.71 -10.00 -5.06
CA GLY A 402 -9.41 -8.58 -5.16
C GLY A 402 -10.10 -7.69 -4.15
N ILE A 403 -9.44 -6.57 -3.85
CA ILE A 403 -9.94 -5.54 -2.93
C ILE A 403 -9.88 -4.19 -3.64
N ILE A 404 -11.04 -3.55 -3.77
CA ILE A 404 -11.17 -2.24 -4.42
C ILE A 404 -11.47 -1.18 -3.37
N LEU A 405 -10.63 -0.14 -3.35
CA LEU A 405 -10.69 0.96 -2.39
C LEU A 405 -11.20 2.21 -3.11
N ASP A 406 -12.44 2.60 -2.83
CA ASP A 406 -13.11 3.77 -3.40
C ASP A 406 -12.91 3.88 -4.92
N ALA A 407 -13.19 2.78 -5.62
CA ALA A 407 -12.88 2.61 -7.02
C ALA A 407 -13.64 3.61 -7.91
N TRP A 408 -12.96 4.08 -8.96
CA TRP A 408 -13.53 5.00 -9.94
C TRP A 408 -14.36 4.23 -10.97
N GLY A 409 -15.62 3.98 -10.63
CA GLY A 409 -16.60 3.20 -11.39
C GLY A 409 -16.74 3.62 -12.85
N PRO A 410 -16.92 4.91 -13.17
CA PRO A 410 -17.04 5.38 -14.55
C PRO A 410 -15.87 5.00 -15.45
N ALA A 411 -14.64 4.99 -14.93
CA ALA A 411 -13.45 4.57 -15.69
C ALA A 411 -13.22 3.05 -15.73
N THR A 412 -13.91 2.29 -14.90
CA THR A 412 -13.88 0.82 -14.96
C THR A 412 -14.51 0.37 -16.27
N PRO A 413 -13.80 -0.37 -17.14
CA PRO A 413 -14.37 -0.91 -18.37
C PRO A 413 -15.67 -1.66 -18.07
N ARG A 414 -16.69 -1.55 -18.93
CA ARG A 414 -17.92 -2.33 -18.75
C ARG A 414 -17.65 -3.79 -19.09
N ALA A 415 -18.33 -4.69 -18.41
CA ALA A 415 -18.38 -6.08 -18.83
C ALA A 415 -19.03 -6.14 -20.23
N GLY A 416 -18.30 -6.66 -21.22
CA GLY A 416 -18.84 -6.87 -22.57
C GLY A 416 -19.73 -8.11 -22.64
N GLU A 417 -20.12 -8.53 -23.85
CA GLU A 417 -20.93 -9.74 -24.04
C GLU A 417 -20.16 -11.04 -23.77
N ASN A 418 -18.83 -11.00 -23.74
CA ASN A 418 -17.99 -12.17 -23.53
C ASN A 418 -18.14 -12.72 -22.08
N PRO A 419 -18.71 -13.93 -21.88
CA PRO A 419 -18.88 -14.52 -20.54
C PRO A 419 -17.55 -14.98 -19.91
N SER A 420 -16.46 -15.09 -20.69
CA SER A 420 -15.14 -15.36 -20.10
C SER A 420 -14.57 -14.14 -19.38
N HIS A 421 -15.03 -12.93 -19.73
CA HIS A 421 -14.59 -11.65 -19.18
C HIS A 421 -15.57 -11.17 -18.10
N ARG A 422 -15.57 -11.87 -16.96
CA ARG A 422 -16.42 -11.60 -15.79
C ARG A 422 -15.63 -11.69 -14.50
N VAL A 423 -16.00 -10.93 -13.48
CA VAL A 423 -15.44 -11.07 -12.13
C VAL A 423 -15.91 -12.39 -11.54
N LYS A 424 -15.06 -13.43 -11.60
CA LYS A 424 -15.37 -14.79 -11.09
C LYS A 424 -14.72 -15.09 -9.74
N LYS A 425 -14.11 -14.08 -9.14
CA LYS A 425 -13.20 -14.19 -7.99
C LYS A 425 -13.75 -13.37 -6.83
N PRO A 426 -13.52 -13.77 -5.57
CA PRO A 426 -13.98 -13.01 -4.42
C PRO A 426 -13.56 -11.54 -4.50
N LEU A 427 -14.48 -10.66 -4.10
CA LEU A 427 -14.33 -9.21 -4.21
C LEU A 427 -14.76 -8.50 -2.92
N LEU A 428 -13.92 -7.60 -2.43
CA LEU A 428 -14.27 -6.64 -1.39
C LEU A 428 -14.19 -5.21 -1.94
N SER A 429 -15.29 -4.47 -1.86
CA SER A 429 -15.37 -3.05 -2.19
C SER A 429 -15.50 -2.21 -0.91
N ILE A 430 -14.56 -1.29 -0.68
CA ILE A 430 -14.57 -0.36 0.46
C ILE A 430 -14.57 1.07 -0.09
N GLY A 431 -15.72 1.73 -0.08
CA GLY A 431 -15.91 3.10 -0.53
C GLY A 431 -15.83 4.16 0.56
N SER A 432 -15.78 5.43 0.14
CA SER A 432 -15.90 6.60 1.01
C SER A 432 -17.28 7.26 0.91
N GLU A 433 -17.76 7.89 1.99
CA GLU A 433 -19.10 8.51 2.00
C GLU A 433 -19.23 9.61 0.95
N ALA A 434 -18.20 10.44 0.78
CA ALA A 434 -18.24 11.52 -0.21
C ALA A 434 -18.39 10.98 -1.65
N PHE A 435 -17.67 9.90 -1.97
CA PHE A 435 -17.65 9.30 -3.31
C PHE A 435 -18.89 8.43 -3.55
N MET A 436 -19.43 7.79 -2.51
CA MET A 436 -20.69 7.05 -2.55
C MET A 436 -21.87 7.95 -2.95
N HIS A 437 -21.89 9.22 -2.56
CA HIS A 437 -22.95 10.15 -2.97
C HIS A 437 -22.93 10.49 -4.48
N TRP A 438 -21.85 10.19 -5.21
CA TRP A 438 -21.86 10.26 -6.67
C TRP A 438 -22.58 9.04 -7.24
N GLN A 439 -23.87 9.23 -7.55
CA GLN A 439 -24.78 8.14 -7.91
C GLN A 439 -24.26 7.26 -9.06
N GLU A 440 -23.84 7.87 -10.18
CA GLU A 440 -23.28 7.13 -11.32
C GLU A 440 -22.10 6.25 -10.90
N ASN A 441 -21.21 6.76 -10.04
CA ASN A 441 -20.10 5.96 -9.55
C ASN A 441 -20.57 4.81 -8.66
N PHE A 442 -21.49 5.07 -7.73
CA PHE A 442 -22.04 4.06 -6.85
C PHE A 442 -22.74 2.93 -7.64
N ASP A 443 -23.59 3.28 -8.60
CA ASP A 443 -24.31 2.33 -9.46
C ASP A 443 -23.31 1.45 -10.23
N ARG A 444 -22.23 2.04 -10.75
CA ARG A 444 -21.18 1.30 -11.47
C ARG A 444 -20.43 0.32 -10.57
N LEU A 445 -20.30 0.59 -9.27
CA LEU A 445 -19.71 -0.35 -8.31
C LEU A 445 -20.70 -1.44 -7.90
N VAL A 446 -21.99 -1.10 -7.76
CA VAL A 446 -23.06 -2.08 -7.55
C VAL A 446 -23.13 -3.06 -8.73
N ASP A 447 -23.05 -2.58 -9.97
CA ASP A 447 -23.00 -3.42 -11.17
C ASP A 447 -21.85 -4.42 -11.14
N VAL A 448 -20.65 -3.98 -10.74
CA VAL A 448 -19.48 -4.86 -10.61
C VAL A 448 -19.66 -5.89 -9.49
N CYS A 449 -20.26 -5.50 -8.36
CA CYS A 449 -20.56 -6.43 -7.27
C CYS A 449 -21.63 -7.46 -7.69
N ASN A 450 -22.66 -7.02 -8.43
CA ASN A 450 -23.70 -7.90 -8.94
C ASN A 450 -23.17 -8.84 -10.04
N GLU A 451 -22.24 -8.37 -10.88
CA GLU A 451 -21.50 -9.22 -11.82
C GLU A 451 -20.77 -10.34 -11.07
N ALA A 452 -20.04 -10.01 -10.00
CA ALA A 452 -19.34 -11.00 -9.19
C ALA A 452 -20.27 -12.00 -8.50
N ARG A 453 -21.38 -11.51 -7.93
CA ARG A 453 -22.42 -12.37 -7.32
C ARG A 453 -23.09 -13.30 -8.34
N GLY A 454 -23.32 -12.82 -9.56
CA GLY A 454 -23.87 -13.62 -10.65
C GLY A 454 -23.00 -14.82 -11.04
N GLU A 455 -21.69 -14.73 -10.79
CA GLU A 455 -20.71 -15.81 -10.96
C GLU A 455 -20.46 -16.61 -9.66
N ASN A 456 -21.31 -16.43 -8.63
CA ASN A 456 -21.19 -17.03 -7.30
C ASN A 456 -19.91 -16.66 -6.54
N ALA A 457 -19.28 -15.53 -6.85
CA ALA A 457 -18.13 -15.05 -6.10
C ALA A 457 -18.57 -14.39 -4.78
N LEU A 458 -17.87 -14.73 -3.69
CA LEU A 458 -18.07 -14.08 -2.39
C LEU A 458 -17.76 -12.58 -2.51
N THR A 459 -18.77 -11.75 -2.29
CA THR A 459 -18.70 -10.33 -2.61
C THR A 459 -19.24 -9.46 -1.48
N TRP A 460 -18.41 -8.52 -1.01
CA TRP A 460 -18.80 -7.51 -0.03
C TRP A 460 -18.66 -6.11 -0.63
N MET A 461 -19.57 -5.22 -0.26
CA MET A 461 -19.49 -3.79 -0.57
C MET A 461 -19.88 -2.98 0.65
N MET A 462 -18.97 -2.11 1.09
CA MET A 462 -19.16 -1.27 2.27
C MET A 462 -18.68 0.16 2.05
N THR A 463 -19.20 1.10 2.83
CA THR A 463 -18.78 2.52 2.85
C THR A 463 -18.38 2.94 4.25
N ILE A 464 -17.22 3.61 4.38
CA ILE A 464 -16.77 4.18 5.65
C ILE A 464 -17.45 5.54 5.87
N ARG A 465 -18.24 5.67 6.95
CA ARG A 465 -18.94 6.92 7.26
C ARG A 465 -17.96 8.03 7.64
N GLY A 466 -18.29 9.24 7.22
CA GLY A 466 -17.54 10.47 7.41
C GLY A 466 -16.27 10.57 6.61
N SER A 467 -16.00 9.63 5.72
CA SER A 467 -14.78 9.58 4.93
C SER A 467 -14.92 10.29 3.60
N THR A 468 -13.78 10.72 3.06
CA THR A 468 -13.66 11.31 1.73
C THR A 468 -12.68 10.49 0.90
N HIS A 469 -12.59 10.76 -0.39
CA HIS A 469 -11.76 9.97 -1.31
C HIS A 469 -10.29 9.84 -0.86
N LEU A 470 -9.72 10.87 -0.22
CA LEU A 470 -8.35 10.82 0.26
C LEU A 470 -8.16 10.04 1.58
N SER A 471 -9.24 9.65 2.26
CA SER A 471 -9.20 8.96 3.56
C SER A 471 -8.43 7.63 3.52
N GLN A 472 -8.34 7.00 2.35
CA GLN A 472 -7.61 5.74 2.12
C GLN A 472 -6.18 5.96 1.58
N THR A 473 -5.62 7.17 1.76
CA THR A 473 -4.27 7.52 1.30
C THR A 473 -3.44 8.13 2.43
N ASP A 474 -2.12 8.16 2.26
CA ASP A 474 -1.24 8.86 3.19
C ASP A 474 -1.52 10.37 3.27
N PHE A 475 -2.19 10.95 2.26
CA PHE A 475 -2.54 12.37 2.28
C PHE A 475 -3.52 12.72 3.39
N ALA A 476 -4.49 11.85 3.71
CA ALA A 476 -5.40 12.10 4.83
C ALA A 476 -4.68 12.11 6.18
N VAL A 477 -3.60 11.35 6.32
CA VAL A 477 -2.75 11.35 7.53
C VAL A 477 -1.87 12.59 7.55
N LEU A 478 -1.12 12.83 6.47
CA LEU A 478 -0.13 13.91 6.45
C LEU A 478 -0.80 15.28 6.42
N TYR A 479 -1.97 15.42 5.81
CA TYR A 479 -2.66 16.70 5.62
C TYR A 479 -4.05 16.70 6.24
N SER A 480 -4.23 16.05 7.38
CA SER A 480 -5.53 15.89 8.04
C SER A 480 -6.27 17.20 8.30
N THR A 481 -5.55 18.29 8.54
CA THR A 481 -6.15 19.63 8.72
C THR A 481 -6.72 20.18 7.42
N TRP A 482 -6.07 19.93 6.28
CA TRP A 482 -6.57 20.34 4.97
C TRP A 482 -7.76 19.50 4.54
N THR A 483 -7.71 18.19 4.71
CA THR A 483 -8.83 17.30 4.35
C THR A 483 -10.06 17.56 5.23
N ASP A 484 -9.88 17.91 6.51
CA ASP A 484 -10.96 18.37 7.38
C ASP A 484 -11.49 19.77 7.01
N LEU A 485 -10.63 20.72 6.62
CA LEU A 485 -11.06 22.09 6.31
C LEU A 485 -11.73 22.21 4.94
N PHE A 486 -11.12 21.63 3.90
CA PHE A 486 -11.54 21.82 2.51
C PHE A 486 -12.44 20.69 2.00
N MET A 487 -12.10 19.44 2.33
CA MET A 487 -12.92 18.28 1.95
C MET A 487 -13.97 17.94 3.00
N LYS A 488 -13.96 18.65 4.14
CA LYS A 488 -14.93 18.46 5.22
C LYS A 488 -14.97 17.01 5.74
N THR A 489 -13.81 16.34 5.74
CA THR A 489 -13.67 14.96 6.21
C THR A 489 -14.03 14.88 7.69
N LEU A 490 -14.99 14.03 8.04
CA LEU A 490 -15.55 13.93 9.39
C LEU A 490 -14.84 12.86 10.23
N VAL A 491 -14.49 11.74 9.60
CA VAL A 491 -13.84 10.60 10.26
C VAL A 491 -12.39 10.91 10.63
N ASN A 492 -11.91 10.29 11.69
CA ASN A 492 -10.50 10.33 12.02
C ASN A 492 -9.69 9.57 10.94
N PRO A 493 -8.62 10.15 10.36
CA PRO A 493 -7.84 9.50 9.31
C PRO A 493 -7.26 8.14 9.71
N LEU A 494 -6.79 7.98 10.95
CA LEU A 494 -6.25 6.70 11.41
C LEU A 494 -7.35 5.65 11.60
N ARG A 495 -8.54 6.07 12.06
CA ARG A 495 -9.70 5.16 12.14
C ARG A 495 -10.20 4.78 10.75
N ALA A 496 -10.18 5.68 9.78
CA ALA A 496 -10.53 5.35 8.38
C ALA A 496 -9.56 4.33 7.75
N ILE A 497 -8.26 4.49 7.98
CA ILE A 497 -7.26 3.49 7.58
C ILE A 497 -7.52 2.17 8.29
N TYR A 498 -7.79 2.19 9.60
CA TYR A 498 -8.12 0.98 10.35
C TYR A 498 -9.37 0.27 9.81
N LEU A 499 -10.44 1.00 9.52
CA LEU A 499 -11.67 0.50 8.90
C LEU A 499 -11.49 0.09 7.44
N THR A 500 -10.34 0.38 6.83
CA THR A 500 -9.94 -0.19 5.54
C THR A 500 -9.16 -1.50 5.75
N ILE A 501 -8.24 -1.52 6.71
CA ILE A 501 -7.37 -2.67 6.98
C ILE A 501 -8.10 -3.83 7.62
N SER A 502 -8.90 -3.61 8.68
CA SER A 502 -9.58 -4.69 9.40
C SER A 502 -10.49 -5.51 8.50
N PRO A 503 -11.42 -4.91 7.71
CA PRO A 503 -12.25 -5.68 6.79
C PRO A 503 -11.43 -6.35 5.67
N SER A 504 -10.33 -5.73 5.23
CA SER A 504 -9.43 -6.35 4.25
C SER A 504 -8.79 -7.62 4.79
N LEU A 505 -8.35 -7.62 6.05
CA LEU A 505 -7.78 -8.79 6.72
C LEU A 505 -8.84 -9.87 6.97
N GLU A 506 -10.04 -9.50 7.40
CA GLU A 506 -11.17 -10.42 7.57
C GLU A 506 -11.52 -11.11 6.23
N PHE A 507 -11.64 -10.34 5.14
CA PHE A 507 -11.88 -10.86 3.81
C PHE A 507 -10.79 -11.83 3.36
N LEU A 508 -9.52 -11.49 3.57
CA LEU A 508 -8.39 -12.35 3.20
C LEU A 508 -8.37 -13.63 4.05
N LYS A 509 -8.77 -13.57 5.32
CA LYS A 509 -8.87 -14.76 6.19
C LYS A 509 -9.90 -15.76 5.66
N ILE A 510 -10.98 -15.25 5.04
CA ILE A 510 -12.05 -16.07 4.45
C ILE A 510 -11.64 -16.65 3.09
N THR A 511 -10.98 -15.83 2.26
CA THR A 511 -10.83 -16.12 0.83
C THR A 511 -9.49 -16.74 0.44
N LEU A 512 -8.43 -16.49 1.20
CA LEU A 512 -7.14 -17.09 0.92
C LEU A 512 -7.12 -18.59 1.25
N PRO A 513 -6.29 -19.37 0.54
CA PRO A 513 -6.09 -20.77 0.88
C PRO A 513 -5.58 -20.95 2.32
N PRO A 514 -5.96 -22.04 3.00
CA PRO A 514 -5.63 -22.24 4.42
C PRO A 514 -4.13 -22.23 4.73
N GLU A 515 -3.30 -22.73 3.80
CA GLU A 515 -1.84 -22.70 3.93
C GLU A 515 -1.26 -21.28 3.99
N GLN A 516 -1.97 -20.29 3.41
CA GLN A 516 -1.56 -18.89 3.41
C GLN A 516 -2.06 -18.13 4.65
N THR A 517 -3.09 -18.65 5.32
CA THR A 517 -3.70 -18.04 6.51
C THR A 517 -3.38 -18.80 7.80
N LYS A 518 -2.74 -19.98 7.73
CA LYS A 518 -2.44 -20.87 8.87
C LYS A 518 -1.87 -20.15 10.10
N TYR A 519 -1.05 -19.13 9.86
CA TYR A 519 -0.24 -18.44 10.87
C TYR A 519 -0.52 -16.94 10.94
N ASN A 520 -1.79 -16.57 10.76
CA ASN A 520 -2.19 -15.19 10.78
C ASN A 520 -2.45 -14.69 12.22
N THR A 521 -1.89 -13.53 12.56
CA THR A 521 -2.23 -12.78 13.78
C THR A 521 -3.12 -11.58 13.42
N TRP A 522 -4.02 -11.79 12.46
CA TRP A 522 -4.78 -10.70 11.86
C TRP A 522 -5.89 -10.25 12.81
N VAL A 523 -6.20 -8.95 12.72
CA VAL A 523 -7.34 -8.37 13.45
C VAL A 523 -8.63 -8.93 12.86
N ASP A 524 -9.56 -9.29 13.73
CA ASP A 524 -10.90 -9.76 13.38
C ASP A 524 -11.88 -9.01 14.30
N GLU A 525 -12.49 -7.93 13.78
CA GLU A 525 -13.54 -7.19 14.48
C GLU A 525 -14.94 -7.67 14.08
N GLU A 526 -15.00 -8.71 13.23
CA GLU A 526 -16.22 -9.27 12.65
C GLU A 526 -17.06 -8.23 11.89
N ILE A 527 -16.42 -7.19 11.33
CA ILE A 527 -17.11 -6.12 10.59
C ILE A 527 -17.86 -6.71 9.40
N LEU A 528 -17.25 -7.66 8.68
CA LEU A 528 -17.85 -8.31 7.52
C LEU A 528 -18.95 -9.33 7.87
N LYS A 529 -19.03 -9.77 9.13
CA LYS A 529 -19.98 -10.80 9.59
C LYS A 529 -21.18 -10.23 10.34
N THR A 530 -21.01 -9.10 11.01
CA THR A 530 -22.00 -8.54 11.95
C THR A 530 -22.94 -7.52 11.33
N THR A 531 -22.70 -7.11 10.08
CA THR A 531 -23.51 -6.09 9.41
C THR A 531 -24.33 -6.73 8.30
N GLU A 532 -25.64 -6.89 8.54
CA GLU A 532 -26.56 -7.36 7.50
C GLU A 532 -26.77 -6.26 6.43
N PRO A 533 -26.70 -6.59 5.12
CA PRO A 533 -26.98 -5.63 4.07
C PRO A 533 -28.49 -5.35 3.97
N PRO A 534 -28.89 -4.16 3.52
CA PRO A 534 -30.30 -3.90 3.19
C PRO A 534 -30.79 -4.69 1.99
N THR A 535 -32.12 -4.75 1.80
CA THR A 535 -32.75 -5.26 0.57
C THR A 535 -32.26 -4.52 -0.68
N GLU A 536 -32.10 -3.20 -0.58
CA GLU A 536 -31.58 -2.33 -1.64
C GLU A 536 -30.29 -1.66 -1.19
N PRO A 537 -29.19 -1.67 -1.98
CA PRO A 537 -27.87 -1.21 -1.53
C PRO A 537 -27.82 0.18 -0.86
N LEU A 538 -28.69 1.12 -1.25
CA LEU A 538 -28.74 2.47 -0.68
C LEU A 538 -29.66 2.62 0.54
N ALA A 539 -30.46 1.62 0.92
CA ALA A 539 -31.48 1.82 1.96
C ALA A 539 -30.92 2.11 3.36
N VAL A 540 -29.67 1.72 3.64
CA VAL A 540 -28.97 2.04 4.91
C VAL A 540 -28.34 3.44 4.95
N VAL A 541 -28.29 4.15 3.81
CA VAL A 541 -27.57 5.40 3.68
C VAL A 541 -28.38 6.57 4.23
N THR A 542 -27.86 7.23 5.25
CA THR A 542 -28.38 8.53 5.67
C THR A 542 -27.78 9.63 4.80
N HIS A 543 -28.61 10.53 4.29
CA HIS A 543 -28.17 11.59 3.35
C HIS A 543 -27.70 12.86 4.08
N ASP A 544 -27.43 12.76 5.37
CA ASP A 544 -27.17 13.89 6.28
C ASP A 544 -25.91 14.67 5.88
N HIS A 545 -24.89 13.99 5.33
CA HIS A 545 -23.65 14.63 4.88
C HIS A 545 -23.53 14.78 3.37
N ARG A 546 -24.63 14.56 2.62
CA ARG A 546 -24.62 14.77 1.16
C ARG A 546 -24.35 16.25 0.86
N PRO A 547 -23.29 16.57 0.08
CA PRO A 547 -23.01 17.95 -0.33
C PRO A 547 -23.96 18.40 -1.45
N ASP A 548 -23.98 19.70 -1.74
CA ASP A 548 -24.57 20.21 -3.00
C ASP A 548 -23.87 19.59 -4.21
N ASP A 549 -24.58 19.41 -5.32
CA ASP A 549 -24.08 18.66 -6.48
C ASP A 549 -22.74 19.19 -7.03
N GLN A 550 -22.50 20.50 -7.00
CA GLN A 550 -21.23 21.10 -7.43
C GLN A 550 -20.00 20.58 -6.64
N TRP A 551 -20.22 19.99 -5.46
CA TRP A 551 -19.23 19.52 -4.51
C TRP A 551 -19.25 18.00 -4.30
N ILE A 552 -20.10 17.28 -5.04
CA ILE A 552 -20.26 15.84 -4.97
C ILE A 552 -18.93 15.12 -5.23
N ALA A 553 -18.68 13.98 -4.60
CA ALA A 553 -17.41 13.23 -4.62
C ALA A 553 -16.17 13.94 -4.02
N VAL A 554 -16.21 15.27 -3.85
CA VAL A 554 -15.04 16.07 -3.42
C VAL A 554 -15.06 16.35 -1.91
N ARG A 555 -16.22 16.69 -1.35
CA ARG A 555 -16.36 17.04 0.07
C ARG A 555 -17.68 16.57 0.67
N LEU A 556 -17.74 16.50 1.99
CA LEU A 556 -18.98 16.25 2.73
C LEU A 556 -19.67 17.55 3.12
N LYS A 557 -20.96 17.48 3.45
CA LYS A 557 -21.70 18.54 4.13
C LYS A 557 -21.54 18.39 5.64
N VAL A 558 -21.35 19.52 6.33
CA VAL A 558 -21.20 19.56 7.78
C VAL A 558 -22.17 20.58 8.34
N ASP A 559 -23.25 20.09 8.94
CA ASP A 559 -24.19 20.93 9.65
C ASP A 559 -23.59 21.41 10.97
N ASN A 560 -23.87 22.66 11.35
CA ASN A 560 -23.34 23.27 12.58
C ASN A 560 -21.80 23.25 12.68
N GLU A 561 -21.12 23.44 11.55
CA GLU A 561 -19.67 23.31 11.39
C GLU A 561 -18.87 24.09 12.44
N ALA A 562 -19.22 25.36 12.70
CA ALA A 562 -18.54 26.20 13.70
C ALA A 562 -18.57 25.56 15.10
N THR A 563 -19.74 25.09 15.52
CA THR A 563 -19.94 24.43 16.82
C THR A 563 -19.13 23.15 16.93
N LEU A 564 -19.12 22.32 15.88
CA LEU A 564 -18.35 21.07 15.86
C LEU A 564 -16.85 21.33 15.94
N ARG A 565 -16.35 22.33 15.21
CA ARG A 565 -14.93 22.73 15.22
C ARG A 565 -14.52 23.25 16.60
N ILE A 566 -15.35 24.05 17.25
CA ILE A 566 -15.13 24.52 18.63
C ILE A 566 -15.09 23.34 19.61
N LYS A 567 -16.07 22.43 19.56
CA LYS A 567 -16.09 21.22 20.41
C LYS A 567 -14.83 20.37 20.21
N ARG A 568 -14.37 20.19 18.96
CA ARG A 568 -13.13 19.48 18.65
C ARG A 568 -11.90 20.16 19.25
N TRP A 569 -11.81 21.49 19.15
CA TRP A 569 -10.71 22.25 19.76
C TRP A 569 -10.65 22.05 21.28
N PHE A 570 -11.79 22.13 21.98
CA PHE A 570 -11.86 21.84 23.41
C PHE A 570 -11.47 20.39 23.75
N ARG A 571 -11.98 19.39 23.00
CA ARG A 571 -11.60 17.98 23.17
C ARG A 571 -10.09 17.78 22.99
N HIS A 572 -9.50 18.39 21.97
CA HIS A 572 -8.07 18.31 21.69
C HIS A 572 -7.24 18.95 22.81
N LYS A 573 -7.59 20.18 23.22
CA LYS A 573 -6.93 20.89 24.33
C LYS A 573 -6.97 20.08 25.62
N ASN A 574 -8.14 19.53 25.97
CA ASN A 574 -8.28 18.66 27.15
C ASN A 574 -7.44 17.39 27.05
N ARG A 575 -7.35 16.76 25.87
CA ARG A 575 -6.52 15.55 25.66
C ARG A 575 -5.03 15.85 25.84
N VAL A 576 -4.56 16.99 25.33
CA VAL A 576 -3.19 17.46 25.50
C VAL A 576 -2.91 17.77 26.96
N LEU A 577 -3.79 18.51 27.63
CA LEU A 577 -3.62 18.89 29.04
C LEU A 577 -3.59 17.68 29.99
N MET A 578 -4.42 16.66 29.72
CA MET A 578 -4.50 15.44 30.55
C MET A 578 -3.44 14.38 30.23
N GLY A 579 -2.52 14.63 29.28
CA GLY A 579 -1.53 13.63 28.85
C GLY A 579 -2.14 12.35 28.27
N LYS A 580 -3.42 12.37 27.88
CA LYS A 580 -4.18 11.21 27.36
C LYS A 580 -4.06 11.05 25.83
N GLY A 581 -3.00 11.60 25.24
CA GLY A 581 -2.69 11.41 23.82
C GLY A 581 -2.10 10.02 23.57
N ASP A 582 -2.44 9.41 22.44
CA ASP A 582 -1.81 8.18 21.92
C ASP A 582 -0.35 8.38 21.44
N GLY A 583 0.26 9.54 21.74
CA GLY A 583 1.58 9.93 21.27
C GLY A 583 1.66 10.25 19.76
N SER A 584 0.56 10.18 19.01
CA SER A 584 0.56 10.43 17.55
C SER A 584 0.59 11.91 17.18
N GLY A 585 0.15 12.80 18.08
CA GLY A 585 -0.01 14.23 17.81
C GLY A 585 -1.16 14.58 16.86
N MET A 586 -1.89 13.58 16.33
CA MET A 586 -2.94 13.79 15.33
C MET A 586 -4.26 14.29 15.96
N PRO A 587 -4.98 15.22 15.33
CA PRO A 587 -6.25 15.70 15.84
C PRO A 587 -7.33 14.60 15.76
N SER A 588 -8.26 14.57 16.72
CA SER A 588 -9.39 13.63 16.70
C SER A 588 -10.26 13.88 15.45
N GLY A 589 -11.07 12.91 15.02
CA GLY A 589 -12.10 13.14 14.00
C GLY A 589 -13.04 14.29 14.41
N LEU A 590 -13.74 14.89 13.44
CA LEU A 590 -14.76 15.90 13.75
C LEU A 590 -15.95 15.23 14.44
N ILE A 591 -16.32 14.04 13.97
CA ILE A 591 -17.34 13.16 14.54
C ILE A 591 -16.68 11.83 14.96
N SER A 592 -17.25 11.21 15.99
CA SER A 592 -16.94 9.84 16.40
C SER A 592 -18.26 9.08 16.43
N TRP A 593 -18.36 8.01 15.65
CA TRP A 593 -19.50 7.12 15.70
C TRP A 593 -19.30 6.08 16.79
N GLU A 594 -20.41 5.54 17.28
CA GLU A 594 -20.38 4.37 18.16
C GLU A 594 -19.92 3.13 17.39
N LYS A 595 -19.35 2.16 18.09
CA LYS A 595 -18.91 0.90 17.48
C LYS A 595 -20.11 0.24 16.77
N GLY A 596 -19.90 -0.22 15.54
CA GLY A 596 -20.96 -0.78 14.68
C GLY A 596 -21.71 0.25 13.83
N ASN A 597 -21.56 1.55 14.10
CA ASN A 597 -22.18 2.63 13.31
C ASN A 597 -21.19 3.38 12.42
N GLU A 598 -19.97 2.86 12.24
CA GLU A 598 -18.88 3.49 11.50
C GLU A 598 -18.87 3.14 10.01
N VAL A 599 -19.59 2.10 9.62
CA VAL A 599 -19.61 1.52 8.28
C VAL A 599 -21.05 1.28 7.85
N TRP A 600 -21.34 1.51 6.58
CA TRP A 600 -22.55 1.00 5.92
C TRP A 600 -22.20 -0.21 5.09
N MET A 601 -22.87 -1.35 5.32
CA MET A 601 -22.79 -2.51 4.45
C MET A 601 -23.89 -2.42 3.39
N HIS A 602 -23.50 -2.45 2.12
CA HIS A 602 -24.40 -2.36 0.97
C HIS A 602 -24.67 -3.72 0.33
N VAL A 603 -23.64 -4.58 0.30
CA VAL A 603 -23.69 -5.93 -0.25
C VAL A 603 -22.89 -6.85 0.66
N SER A 604 -23.43 -8.02 0.97
CA SER A 604 -22.70 -9.13 1.56
C SER A 604 -23.05 -10.43 0.81
N PRO A 605 -22.20 -11.46 0.87
CA PRO A 605 -22.59 -12.79 0.44
C PRO A 605 -23.63 -13.37 1.39
N ASP A 606 -24.26 -14.46 0.94
CA ASP A 606 -25.10 -15.28 1.79
C ASP A 606 -24.27 -15.92 2.93
N PRO A 607 -24.75 -15.91 4.19
CA PRO A 607 -24.02 -16.47 5.33
C PRO A 607 -23.65 -17.95 5.15
N GLU A 608 -24.53 -18.76 4.53
CA GLU A 608 -24.26 -20.18 4.28
C GLU A 608 -23.10 -20.33 3.30
N SER A 609 -23.02 -19.49 2.26
CA SER A 609 -21.90 -19.50 1.31
C SER A 609 -20.56 -19.17 1.96
N VAL A 610 -20.56 -18.27 2.97
CA VAL A 610 -19.35 -17.96 3.75
C VAL A 610 -18.97 -19.14 4.63
N GLU A 611 -19.95 -19.75 5.30
CA GLU A 611 -19.72 -20.90 6.18
C GLU A 611 -19.22 -22.11 5.38
N GLU A 612 -19.80 -22.41 4.21
CA GLU A 612 -19.34 -23.46 3.30
C GLU A 612 -17.88 -23.25 2.88
N GLN A 613 -17.49 -22.00 2.57
CA GLN A 613 -16.12 -21.67 2.23
C GLN A 613 -15.17 -21.88 3.43
N MET A 614 -15.58 -21.48 4.64
CA MET A 614 -14.80 -21.72 5.86
C MET A 614 -14.64 -23.22 6.14
N GLN A 615 -15.71 -24.00 6.05
CA GLN A 615 -15.67 -25.45 6.23
C GLN A 615 -14.80 -26.14 5.17
N ARG A 616 -14.84 -25.67 3.91
CA ARG A 616 -13.95 -26.16 2.84
C ARG A 616 -12.48 -25.90 3.17
N ASN A 617 -12.17 -24.72 3.70
CA ASN A 617 -10.82 -24.36 4.14
C ASN A 617 -10.35 -25.27 5.30
N GLU A 618 -11.20 -25.53 6.28
CA GLU A 618 -10.89 -26.43 7.41
C GLU A 618 -10.65 -27.89 6.97
N ARG A 619 -11.48 -28.41 6.05
CA ARG A 619 -11.32 -29.78 5.51
C ARG A 619 -10.02 -29.94 4.72
N THR A 620 -9.63 -28.92 3.98
CA THR A 620 -8.38 -28.92 3.20
C THR A 620 -7.16 -28.92 4.13
N THR A 621 -7.23 -28.17 5.23
CA THR A 621 -6.20 -28.14 6.28
C THR A 621 -6.04 -29.51 6.95
N SER A 622 -7.16 -30.14 7.33
CA SER A 622 -7.17 -31.48 7.97
C SER A 622 -6.59 -32.57 7.06
N ARG A 623 -6.82 -32.50 5.74
CA ARG A 623 -6.27 -33.45 4.77
C ARG A 623 -4.77 -33.28 4.52
N ASN A 624 -4.24 -32.06 4.61
CA ASN A 624 -2.80 -31.81 4.45
C ASN A 624 -2.00 -32.11 5.73
N ALA A 625 -2.68 -32.28 6.87
CA ALA A 625 -2.07 -32.61 8.16
C ALA A 625 -2.06 -34.13 8.47
N ALA A 626 -2.84 -34.93 7.75
CA ALA A 626 -2.88 -36.39 7.81
C ALA A 626 -1.98 -37.00 6.72
#